data_AF-A0A9D1UVE4-F1
#
_entry.id   AF-A0A9D1UVE4-F1
#
_cell.length_a   1.000
_cell.length_b   1.000
_cell.length_c   1.000
_cell.angle_alpha   90.00
_cell.angle_beta   90.00
_cell.angle_gamma   90.00
#
_symmetry.space_group_name_H-M   'P 1'
#
loop_
_entity.id
_entity.type
_entity.pdbx_description
1 polymer ?
#
loop_
_entity_poly.entity_id
_entity_poly.type
_entity_poly.pdbx_seq_one_letter_code
_entity_poly.pdbx_strand_id
1 'polypeptide(L)'
;MSDSLRAETDEILAAGRDRIRAEAEAVAAIAAGLDDSFVSAAALIRSSPGKVITAGAGTSGPTAARLAHLLSVSGTPALTVHPADALHGTLGAVTEGDVVLVISKGGRSAEINDFARLAAARGAAIIALTGDGSSELATAATVAAVLPHTAQGDPGGVIAMGSSLAVAAWGDALATVLMQISGYPWEDVLGTHPSGAVGHRRTLPEPLPRLPEPGGSAAGTAAAAAATSASASASTSGGAPGVSVPPEDRSDT
;
A
#
# COMPACT_ATOMS: atom_id res chain seq x y z
N MET A 1 32.51 28.86 -29.55
CA MET A 1 31.07 28.58 -29.37
C MET A 1 30.39 29.93 -29.34
N SER A 2 29.35 30.17 -30.16
CA SER A 2 28.68 31.48 -30.18
C SER A 2 27.97 31.74 -28.84
N ASP A 3 27.82 33.00 -28.45
CA ASP A 3 27.13 33.36 -27.20
C ASP A 3 25.67 32.86 -27.16
N SER A 4 25.01 32.75 -28.33
CA SER A 4 23.67 32.14 -28.48
C SER A 4 23.65 30.66 -28.10
N LEU A 5 24.60 29.86 -28.61
CA LEU A 5 24.69 28.43 -28.30
C LEU A 5 24.97 28.19 -26.81
N ARG A 6 25.72 29.09 -26.18
CA ARG A 6 25.99 29.03 -24.74
C ARG A 6 24.72 29.35 -23.92
N ALA A 7 23.98 30.39 -24.30
CA ALA A 7 22.72 30.74 -23.64
C ALA A 7 21.68 29.62 -23.75
N GLU A 8 21.52 29.02 -24.93
CA GLU A 8 20.64 27.87 -25.16
C GLU A 8 21.03 26.65 -24.30
N THR A 9 22.34 26.39 -24.18
CA THR A 9 22.86 25.30 -23.32
C THR A 9 22.53 25.56 -21.85
N ASP A 10 22.71 26.80 -21.38
CA ASP A 10 22.45 27.18 -19.99
C ASP A 10 20.95 27.06 -19.65
N GLU A 11 20.06 27.39 -20.58
CA GLU A 11 18.61 27.24 -20.42
C GLU A 11 18.18 25.77 -20.31
N ILE A 12 18.69 24.89 -21.18
CA ILE A 12 18.43 23.44 -21.13
C ILE A 12 18.88 22.86 -19.79
N LEU A 13 20.08 23.24 -19.33
CA LEU A 13 20.62 22.80 -18.04
C LEU A 13 19.80 23.34 -16.86
N ALA A 14 19.31 24.59 -16.94
CA ALA A 14 18.45 25.16 -15.92
C ALA A 14 17.13 24.38 -15.82
N ALA A 15 16.46 24.11 -16.93
CA ALA A 15 15.21 23.34 -16.95
C ALA A 15 15.37 21.92 -16.34
N GLY A 16 16.47 21.23 -16.64
CA GLY A 16 16.78 19.94 -16.03
C GLY A 16 16.99 20.02 -14.52
N ARG A 17 17.71 21.04 -14.05
CA ARG A 17 17.92 21.27 -12.60
C ARG A 17 16.61 21.59 -11.89
N ASP A 18 15.75 22.39 -12.51
CA ASP A 18 14.45 22.77 -11.93
C ASP A 18 13.52 21.57 -11.81
N ARG A 19 13.51 20.67 -12.80
CA ARG A 19 12.76 19.41 -12.72
C ARG A 19 13.21 18.55 -11.53
N ILE A 20 14.52 18.39 -11.35
CA ILE A 20 15.09 17.62 -10.23
C ILE A 20 14.74 18.27 -8.88
N ARG A 21 14.84 19.61 -8.77
CA ARG A 21 14.48 20.32 -7.54
C ARG A 21 13.00 20.13 -7.18
N ALA A 22 12.11 20.25 -8.15
CA ALA A 22 10.68 20.08 -7.92
C ALA A 22 10.31 18.62 -7.53
N GLU A 23 11.06 17.62 -7.99
CA GLU A 23 10.93 16.25 -7.49
C GLU A 23 11.49 16.06 -6.08
N ALA A 24 12.63 16.70 -5.76
CA ALA A 24 13.19 16.69 -4.41
C ALA A 24 12.23 17.33 -3.40
N GLU A 25 11.56 18.43 -3.77
CA GLU A 25 10.50 19.05 -2.96
C GLU A 25 9.32 18.11 -2.74
N ALA A 26 8.91 17.35 -3.77
CA ALA A 26 7.86 16.33 -3.63
C ALA A 26 8.24 15.25 -2.61
N VAL A 27 9.48 14.76 -2.65
CA VAL A 27 9.99 13.79 -1.67
C VAL A 27 10.06 14.39 -0.27
N ALA A 28 10.54 15.63 -0.13
CA ALA A 28 10.60 16.31 1.15
C ALA A 28 9.21 16.52 1.78
N ALA A 29 8.19 16.80 0.96
CA ALA A 29 6.81 16.94 1.42
C ALA A 29 6.27 15.63 2.02
N ILE A 30 6.60 14.47 1.44
CA ILE A 30 6.24 13.16 2.01
C ILE A 30 6.89 12.97 3.38
N ALA A 31 8.18 13.26 3.52
CA ALA A 31 8.87 13.10 4.79
C ALA A 31 8.24 13.95 5.90
N ALA A 32 7.83 15.18 5.57
CA ALA A 32 7.12 16.07 6.49
C ALA A 32 5.68 15.60 6.81
N GLY A 33 5.08 14.80 5.92
CA GLY A 33 3.72 14.27 6.04
C GLY A 33 3.63 12.87 6.63
N LEU A 34 4.73 12.28 7.11
CA LEU A 34 4.66 10.99 7.81
C LEU A 34 3.91 11.16 9.13
N ASP A 35 2.89 10.33 9.33
CA ASP A 35 1.99 10.37 10.48
C ASP A 35 1.69 8.96 11.01
N ASP A 36 0.67 8.84 11.85
CA ASP A 36 0.26 7.56 12.45
C ASP A 36 -0.18 6.51 11.41
N SER A 37 -0.54 6.90 10.18
CA SER A 37 -0.85 5.94 9.11
C SER A 37 0.40 5.15 8.68
N PHE A 38 1.57 5.79 8.69
CA PHE A 38 2.85 5.13 8.41
C PHE A 38 3.19 4.12 9.50
N VAL A 39 3.02 4.49 10.77
CA VAL A 39 3.24 3.59 11.91
C VAL A 39 2.27 2.42 11.86
N SER A 40 1.01 2.68 11.53
CA SER A 40 -0.03 1.65 11.40
C SER A 40 0.26 0.69 10.24
N ALA A 41 0.76 1.19 9.10
CA ALA A 41 1.19 0.36 7.98
C ALA A 41 2.34 -0.57 8.38
N ALA A 42 3.37 -0.04 9.05
CA ALA A 42 4.49 -0.84 9.54
C ALA A 42 4.05 -1.89 10.57
N ALA A 43 3.17 -1.52 11.52
CA ALA A 43 2.59 -2.43 12.50
C ALA A 43 1.80 -3.57 11.84
N LEU A 44 0.96 -3.23 10.87
CA LEU A 44 0.12 -4.18 10.14
C LEU A 44 0.99 -5.21 9.40
N ILE A 45 2.00 -4.75 8.65
CA ILE A 45 2.94 -5.63 7.97
C ILE A 45 3.72 -6.49 8.96
N ARG A 46 4.18 -5.92 10.07
CA ARG A 46 5.00 -6.63 11.05
C ARG A 46 4.24 -7.74 11.78
N SER A 47 2.95 -7.51 12.06
CA SER A 47 2.06 -8.46 12.74
C SER A 47 1.46 -9.52 11.80
N SER A 48 1.59 -9.29 10.49
CA SER A 48 1.07 -10.19 9.46
C SER A 48 1.80 -11.53 9.46
N PRO A 49 1.09 -12.68 9.48
CA PRO A 49 1.69 -13.99 9.26
C PRO A 49 1.94 -14.29 7.78
N GLY A 50 1.35 -13.50 6.88
CA GLY A 50 1.44 -13.69 5.43
C GLY A 50 2.55 -12.88 4.78
N LYS A 51 2.45 -12.71 3.46
CA LYS A 51 3.37 -11.89 2.67
C LYS A 51 2.75 -10.54 2.34
N VAL A 52 3.58 -9.60 1.92
CA VAL A 52 3.11 -8.34 1.34
C VAL A 52 2.88 -8.53 -0.16
N ILE A 53 1.73 -8.10 -0.67
CA ILE A 53 1.44 -8.06 -2.11
C ILE A 53 1.30 -6.59 -2.51
N THR A 54 2.23 -6.08 -3.32
CA THR A 54 2.15 -4.70 -3.83
C THR A 54 1.41 -4.66 -5.15
N ALA A 55 0.61 -3.63 -5.38
CA ALA A 55 -0.11 -3.47 -6.63
C ALA A 55 -0.28 -1.99 -7.04
N GLY A 56 -0.38 -1.75 -8.34
CA GLY A 56 -0.63 -0.44 -8.92
C GLY A 56 -0.76 -0.54 -10.45
N ALA A 57 -1.35 0.48 -11.07
CA ALA A 57 -1.52 0.56 -12.52
C ALA A 57 -0.77 1.77 -13.11
N GLY A 58 -0.42 1.70 -14.40
CA GLY A 58 0.38 2.74 -15.07
C GLY A 58 1.72 2.94 -14.37
N THR A 59 2.13 4.20 -14.17
CA THR A 59 3.39 4.52 -13.45
C THR A 59 3.45 3.96 -12.03
N SER A 60 2.29 3.75 -11.38
CA SER A 60 2.25 3.16 -10.04
C SER A 60 2.65 1.69 -10.03
N GLY A 61 2.51 0.97 -11.15
CA GLY A 61 2.88 -0.43 -11.29
C GLY A 61 4.37 -0.69 -11.09
N PRO A 62 5.26 -0.04 -11.86
CA PRO A 62 6.71 -0.11 -11.64
C PRO A 62 7.14 0.34 -10.24
N THR A 63 6.50 1.37 -9.67
CA THR A 63 6.77 1.78 -8.27
C THR A 63 6.39 0.68 -7.28
N ALA A 64 5.25 0.02 -7.47
CA ALA A 64 4.84 -1.13 -6.65
C ALA A 64 5.84 -2.29 -6.78
N ALA A 65 6.26 -2.62 -8.00
CA ALA A 65 7.25 -3.68 -8.24
C ALA A 65 8.59 -3.39 -7.54
N ARG A 66 9.06 -2.14 -7.60
CA ARG A 66 10.25 -1.71 -6.87
C ARG A 66 10.08 -1.85 -5.35
N LEU A 67 8.92 -1.47 -4.81
CA LEU A 67 8.61 -1.63 -3.39
C LEU A 67 8.62 -3.10 -2.95
N ALA A 68 7.97 -4.00 -3.69
CA ALA A 68 8.00 -5.43 -3.38
C ALA A 68 9.43 -6.00 -3.39
N HIS A 69 10.26 -5.56 -4.34
CA HIS A 69 11.66 -5.94 -4.36
C HIS A 69 12.38 -5.48 -3.09
N LEU A 70 12.24 -4.20 -2.71
CA LEU A 70 12.93 -3.62 -1.55
C LEU A 70 12.46 -4.20 -0.22
N LEU A 71 11.17 -4.49 -0.07
CA LEU A 71 10.66 -5.21 1.10
C LEU A 71 11.28 -6.60 1.20
N SER A 72 11.33 -7.35 0.09
CA SER A 72 11.88 -8.71 0.08
C SER A 72 13.35 -8.75 0.47
N VAL A 73 14.18 -7.87 -0.10
CA VAL A 73 15.62 -7.82 0.20
C VAL A 73 15.92 -7.27 1.59
N SER A 74 14.96 -6.62 2.25
CA SER A 74 15.06 -6.11 3.62
C SER A 74 14.38 -7.01 4.65
N GLY A 75 14.04 -8.25 4.29
CA GLY A 75 13.56 -9.28 5.21
C GLY A 75 12.04 -9.34 5.36
N THR A 76 11.28 -8.60 4.56
CA THR A 76 9.81 -8.66 4.51
C THR A 76 9.35 -9.36 3.23
N PRO A 77 8.90 -10.63 3.27
CA PRO A 77 8.49 -11.35 2.07
C PRO A 77 7.43 -10.57 1.27
N ALA A 78 7.76 -10.20 0.04
CA ALA A 78 6.88 -9.36 -0.77
C ALA A 78 6.90 -9.70 -2.26
N LEU A 79 5.74 -9.61 -2.91
CA LEU A 79 5.58 -9.86 -4.34
C LEU A 79 4.71 -8.77 -4.96
N THR A 80 4.89 -8.52 -6.26
CA THR A 80 4.03 -7.59 -6.99
C THR A 80 2.98 -8.33 -7.81
N VAL A 81 1.78 -7.78 -7.86
CA VAL A 81 0.69 -8.26 -8.73
C VAL A 81 0.14 -7.07 -9.51
N HIS A 82 -0.07 -7.26 -10.81
CA HIS A 82 -0.79 -6.27 -11.61
C HIS A 82 -2.30 -6.38 -11.34
N PRO A 83 -3.02 -5.30 -10.97
CA PRO A 83 -4.43 -5.37 -10.59
C PRO A 83 -5.32 -6.03 -11.64
N ALA A 84 -5.12 -5.70 -12.92
CA ALA A 84 -5.92 -6.30 -14.00
C ALA A 84 -5.69 -7.82 -14.09
N ASP A 85 -4.44 -8.28 -14.03
CA ASP A 85 -4.11 -9.72 -14.12
C ASP A 85 -4.66 -10.47 -12.90
N ALA A 86 -4.73 -9.82 -11.73
CA ALA A 86 -5.36 -10.37 -10.55
C ALA A 86 -6.83 -10.73 -10.81
N LEU A 87 -7.57 -9.83 -11.45
CA LEU A 87 -8.98 -10.02 -11.82
C LEU A 87 -9.18 -11.13 -12.87
N HIS A 88 -8.10 -11.57 -13.53
CA HIS A 88 -8.09 -12.67 -14.49
C HIS A 88 -7.42 -13.95 -13.96
N GLY A 89 -7.20 -14.06 -12.65
CA GLY A 89 -6.81 -15.32 -11.98
C GLY A 89 -5.70 -15.18 -10.96
N THR A 90 -4.81 -14.18 -11.08
CA THR A 90 -3.69 -14.00 -10.13
C THR A 90 -4.15 -13.63 -8.73
N LEU A 91 -5.41 -13.18 -8.55
CA LEU A 91 -6.03 -13.01 -7.23
C LEU A 91 -5.96 -14.28 -6.38
N GLY A 92 -5.89 -15.47 -6.99
CA GLY A 92 -5.68 -16.73 -6.29
C GLY A 92 -4.40 -16.79 -5.43
N ALA A 93 -3.40 -15.96 -5.73
CA ALA A 93 -2.16 -15.85 -4.95
C ALA A 93 -2.33 -15.06 -3.64
N VAL A 94 -3.41 -14.30 -3.50
CA VAL A 94 -3.77 -13.60 -2.26
C VAL A 94 -4.38 -14.61 -1.30
N THR A 95 -3.83 -14.72 -0.10
CA THR A 95 -4.27 -15.63 0.96
C THR A 95 -4.64 -14.87 2.23
N GLU A 96 -5.40 -15.52 3.11
CA GLU A 96 -5.73 -14.97 4.42
C GLU A 96 -4.46 -14.62 5.19
N GLY A 97 -4.47 -13.46 5.85
CA GLY A 97 -3.31 -12.96 6.59
C GLY A 97 -2.27 -12.28 5.72
N ASP A 98 -2.41 -12.21 4.38
CA ASP A 98 -1.55 -11.33 3.57
C ASP A 98 -1.87 -9.85 3.84
N VAL A 99 -0.91 -8.98 3.50
CA VAL A 99 -1.13 -7.53 3.43
C VAL A 99 -1.03 -7.08 1.98
N VAL A 100 -2.09 -6.49 1.44
CA VAL A 100 -2.05 -5.92 0.10
C VAL A 100 -1.81 -4.42 0.20
N LEU A 101 -0.69 -3.96 -0.37
CA LEU A 101 -0.32 -2.55 -0.44
C LEU A 101 -0.58 -2.02 -1.84
N VAL A 102 -1.56 -1.13 -1.96
CA VAL A 102 -2.09 -0.65 -3.25
C VAL A 102 -1.71 0.80 -3.46
N ILE A 103 -1.15 1.12 -4.63
CA ILE A 103 -0.74 2.47 -5.01
C ILE A 103 -1.70 3.01 -6.07
N SER A 104 -2.40 4.10 -5.75
CA SER A 104 -3.26 4.80 -6.70
C SER A 104 -3.37 6.28 -6.34
N LYS A 105 -2.72 7.15 -7.13
CA LYS A 105 -2.68 8.61 -6.89
C LYS A 105 -4.05 9.20 -6.60
N GLY A 106 -5.05 8.89 -7.43
CA GLY A 106 -6.42 9.38 -7.27
C GLY A 106 -7.37 8.44 -6.54
N GLY A 107 -6.97 7.19 -6.27
CA GLY A 107 -7.74 6.20 -5.51
C GLY A 107 -9.09 5.79 -6.12
N ARG A 108 -9.27 5.97 -7.43
CA ARG A 108 -10.55 5.81 -8.16
C ARG A 108 -10.46 4.91 -9.41
N SER A 109 -9.31 4.29 -9.66
CA SER A 109 -9.18 3.35 -10.78
C SER A 109 -10.02 2.11 -10.48
N ALA A 110 -10.87 1.71 -11.44
CA ALA A 110 -11.85 0.64 -11.23
C ALA A 110 -11.15 -0.69 -10.96
N GLU A 111 -10.16 -1.03 -11.78
CA GLU A 111 -9.39 -2.27 -11.65
C GLU A 111 -8.61 -2.34 -10.34
N ILE A 112 -8.15 -1.20 -9.82
CA ILE A 112 -7.48 -1.13 -8.51
C ILE A 112 -8.48 -1.35 -7.37
N ASN A 113 -9.62 -0.67 -7.40
CA ASN A 113 -10.62 -0.77 -6.35
C ASN A 113 -11.26 -2.17 -6.31
N ASP A 114 -11.56 -2.76 -7.47
CA ASP A 114 -12.06 -4.13 -7.56
C ASP A 114 -11.06 -5.14 -7.02
N PHE A 115 -9.78 -4.99 -7.38
CA PHE A 115 -8.72 -5.84 -6.83
C PHE A 115 -8.62 -5.71 -5.31
N ALA A 116 -8.57 -4.49 -4.77
CA ALA A 116 -8.47 -4.26 -3.33
C ALA A 116 -9.66 -4.86 -2.57
N ARG A 117 -10.89 -4.65 -3.07
CA ARG A 117 -12.11 -5.20 -2.48
C ARG A 117 -12.10 -6.73 -2.47
N LEU A 118 -11.73 -7.35 -3.59
CA LEU A 118 -11.69 -8.80 -3.71
C LEU A 118 -10.56 -9.42 -2.88
N ALA A 119 -9.41 -8.76 -2.77
CA ALA A 119 -8.33 -9.16 -1.88
C ALA A 119 -8.77 -9.10 -0.41
N ALA A 120 -9.46 -8.03 0.00
CA ALA A 120 -10.02 -7.90 1.35
C ALA A 120 -11.02 -9.01 1.66
N ALA A 121 -11.89 -9.35 0.70
CA ALA A 121 -12.84 -10.46 0.84
C ALA A 121 -12.18 -11.83 1.01
N ARG A 122 -10.88 -11.96 0.71
CA ARG A 122 -10.07 -13.17 0.93
C ARG A 122 -9.31 -13.16 2.27
N GLY A 123 -9.55 -12.15 3.12
CA GLY A 123 -8.92 -12.03 4.42
C GLY A 123 -7.56 -11.34 4.42
N ALA A 124 -7.20 -10.64 3.33
CA ALA A 124 -6.02 -9.79 3.32
C ALA A 124 -6.34 -8.39 3.88
N ALA A 125 -5.41 -7.82 4.63
CA ALA A 125 -5.53 -6.43 5.07
C ALA A 125 -5.06 -5.48 3.95
N ILE A 126 -5.72 -4.33 3.78
CA ILE A 126 -5.45 -3.41 2.69
C ILE A 126 -4.75 -2.15 3.22
N ILE A 127 -3.58 -1.83 2.66
CA ILE A 127 -2.90 -0.55 2.83
C ILE A 127 -3.04 0.24 1.53
N ALA A 128 -3.66 1.41 1.58
CA ALA A 128 -3.80 2.30 0.44
C ALA A 128 -2.79 3.45 0.50
N LEU A 129 -2.00 3.61 -0.57
CA LEU A 129 -1.19 4.81 -0.81
C LEU A 129 -1.90 5.68 -1.87
N THR A 130 -2.43 6.82 -1.45
CA THR A 130 -3.21 7.71 -2.33
C THR A 130 -3.03 9.18 -1.96
N GLY A 131 -3.33 10.10 -2.87
CA GLY A 131 -3.32 11.54 -2.60
C GLY A 131 -4.66 12.09 -2.10
N ASP A 132 -5.70 11.26 -2.02
CA ASP A 132 -7.05 11.69 -1.66
C ASP A 132 -7.68 10.76 -0.62
N GLY A 133 -7.76 11.22 0.63
CA GLY A 133 -8.35 10.47 1.73
C GLY A 133 -9.86 10.23 1.61
N SER A 134 -10.55 10.92 0.70
CA SER A 134 -11.96 10.71 0.40
C SER A 134 -12.20 9.72 -0.76
N SER A 135 -11.14 9.17 -1.35
CA SER A 135 -11.26 8.25 -2.48
C SER A 135 -11.90 6.93 -2.04
N GLU A 136 -12.48 6.21 -3.01
CA GLU A 136 -12.99 4.85 -2.81
C GLU A 136 -11.92 3.95 -2.18
N LEU A 137 -10.70 3.97 -2.70
CA LEU A 137 -9.60 3.16 -2.18
C LEU A 137 -9.26 3.49 -0.72
N ALA A 138 -9.12 4.77 -0.36
CA ALA A 138 -8.81 5.18 1.01
C ALA A 138 -9.90 4.76 2.00
N THR A 139 -11.17 4.97 1.64
CA THR A 139 -12.30 4.66 2.53
C THR A 139 -12.50 3.15 2.74
N ALA A 140 -12.11 2.33 1.77
CA ALA A 140 -12.22 0.87 1.86
C ALA A 140 -10.99 0.19 2.51
N ALA A 141 -9.88 0.91 2.70
CA ALA A 141 -8.64 0.34 3.20
C ALA A 141 -8.64 0.10 4.71
N THR A 142 -7.88 -0.90 5.16
CA THR A 142 -7.58 -1.10 6.58
C THR A 142 -6.71 0.04 7.13
N VAL A 143 -5.75 0.50 6.33
CA VAL A 143 -4.94 1.70 6.58
C VAL A 143 -4.86 2.51 5.31
N ALA A 144 -5.19 3.80 5.37
CA ALA A 144 -4.99 4.73 4.27
C ALA A 144 -3.87 5.71 4.62
N ALA A 145 -2.77 5.65 3.88
CA ALA A 145 -1.73 6.66 3.92
C ALA A 145 -2.03 7.71 2.84
N VAL A 146 -2.47 8.89 3.29
CA VAL A 146 -2.80 10.02 2.41
C VAL A 146 -1.55 10.85 2.20
N LEU A 147 -0.95 10.71 1.03
CA LEU A 147 0.35 11.27 0.71
C LEU A 147 0.18 12.68 0.12
N PRO A 148 0.86 13.70 0.68
CA PRO A 148 0.76 15.07 0.15
C PRO A 148 1.27 15.14 -1.29
N HIS A 149 0.59 15.97 -2.10
CA HIS A 149 0.98 16.25 -3.48
C HIS A 149 1.55 17.66 -3.59
N THR A 150 2.70 17.80 -4.25
CA THR A 150 3.26 19.09 -4.63
C THR A 150 2.84 19.45 -6.04
N ALA A 151 2.24 20.62 -6.23
CA ALA A 151 1.73 21.07 -7.54
C ALA A 151 2.77 21.02 -8.67
N GLN A 152 4.05 21.27 -8.37
CA GLN A 152 5.14 21.27 -9.35
C GLN A 152 5.79 19.90 -9.54
N GLY A 153 5.49 18.92 -8.68
CA GLY A 153 6.10 17.58 -8.68
C GLY A 153 5.77 16.79 -9.95
N ASP A 154 4.56 16.93 -10.47
CA ASP A 154 4.13 16.29 -11.71
C ASP A 154 3.92 17.35 -12.80
N PRO A 155 4.63 17.26 -13.95
CA PRO A 155 4.38 18.16 -15.08
C PRO A 155 2.90 18.16 -15.50
N GLY A 156 2.30 19.36 -15.45
CA GLY A 156 0.88 19.57 -15.76
C GLY A 156 -0.10 18.86 -14.81
N GLY A 157 0.37 18.30 -13.69
CA GLY A 157 -0.44 17.45 -12.80
C GLY A 157 -0.78 16.07 -13.37
N VAL A 158 -0.31 15.75 -14.59
CA VAL A 158 -0.69 14.56 -15.35
C VAL A 158 0.43 13.53 -15.38
N ILE A 159 1.66 13.95 -15.70
CA ILE A 159 2.77 13.01 -15.84
C ILE A 159 3.33 12.72 -14.44
N ALA A 160 3.09 11.51 -13.94
CA ALA A 160 3.47 11.07 -12.60
C ALA A 160 5.00 10.93 -12.46
N MET A 161 5.69 12.04 -12.26
CA MET A 161 7.13 12.08 -12.01
C MET A 161 7.35 12.21 -10.50
N GLY A 162 7.24 13.41 -9.95
CA GLY A 162 7.45 13.67 -8.53
C GLY A 162 6.54 12.84 -7.63
N SER A 163 5.28 12.61 -7.99
CA SER A 163 4.38 11.76 -7.20
C SER A 163 4.83 10.30 -7.14
N SER A 164 5.32 9.73 -8.24
CA SER A 164 5.77 8.33 -8.26
C SER A 164 7.12 8.16 -7.55
N LEU A 165 8.01 9.15 -7.64
CA LEU A 165 9.26 9.18 -6.88
C LEU A 165 9.00 9.34 -5.38
N ALA A 166 8.06 10.21 -5.01
CA ALA A 166 7.69 10.46 -3.62
C ALA A 166 7.10 9.21 -2.95
N VAL A 167 6.25 8.45 -3.66
CA VAL A 167 5.76 7.14 -3.20
C VAL A 167 6.91 6.12 -3.10
N ALA A 168 7.85 6.11 -4.04
CA ALA A 168 9.01 5.22 -3.96
C ALA A 168 9.85 5.51 -2.70
N ALA A 169 10.08 6.78 -2.37
CA ALA A 169 10.78 7.18 -1.16
C ALA A 169 10.02 6.81 0.13
N TRP A 170 8.68 6.95 0.14
CA TRP A 170 7.85 6.45 1.24
C TRP A 170 8.04 4.95 1.46
N GLY A 171 8.06 4.18 0.37
CA GLY A 171 8.30 2.74 0.38
C GLY A 171 9.69 2.36 0.90
N ASP A 172 10.72 3.11 0.53
CA ASP A 172 12.09 2.92 1.03
C ASP A 172 12.19 3.15 2.54
N ALA A 173 11.51 4.19 3.02
CA ALA A 173 11.42 4.47 4.45
C ALA A 173 10.72 3.33 5.19
N LEU A 174 9.60 2.81 4.64
CA LEU A 174 8.88 1.68 5.22
C LEU A 174 9.76 0.42 5.29
N ALA A 175 10.45 0.08 4.20
CA ALA A 175 11.36 -1.07 4.16
C ALA A 175 12.49 -0.94 5.19
N THR A 176 13.09 0.25 5.30
CA THR A 176 14.13 0.54 6.30
C THR A 176 13.61 0.37 7.72
N VAL A 177 12.43 0.93 8.02
CA VAL A 177 11.82 0.83 9.36
C VAL A 177 11.49 -0.62 9.72
N LEU A 178 10.92 -1.39 8.79
CA LEU A 178 10.65 -2.82 9.01
C LEU A 178 11.93 -3.63 9.24
N MET A 179 13.00 -3.32 8.50
CA MET A 179 14.33 -3.90 8.69
C MET A 179 14.88 -3.60 10.10
N GLN A 180 14.70 -2.37 10.59
CA GLN A 180 15.13 -1.96 11.93
C GLN A 180 14.30 -2.57 13.08
N ILE A 181 12.99 -2.72 12.88
CA ILE A 181 12.07 -3.35 13.84
C ILE A 181 12.42 -4.83 13.98
N SER A 182 12.48 -5.55 12.86
CA SER A 182 12.86 -6.97 12.84
C SER A 182 14.32 -7.20 13.24
N GLY A 183 15.16 -6.18 13.03
CA GLY A 183 16.62 -6.26 13.09
C GLY A 183 17.16 -7.32 12.14
N TYR A 184 16.65 -7.29 10.91
CA TYR A 184 17.10 -8.15 9.82
C TYR A 184 18.60 -7.91 9.55
N PRO A 185 19.45 -8.92 9.72
CA PRO A 185 20.89 -8.75 9.70
C PRO A 185 21.45 -8.64 8.27
N TRP A 186 22.60 -7.99 8.12
CA TRP A 186 23.25 -7.83 6.81
C TRP A 186 23.67 -9.17 6.20
N GLU A 187 23.92 -10.18 7.02
CA GLU A 187 24.18 -11.56 6.64
C GLU A 187 23.03 -12.15 5.81
N ASP A 188 21.79 -11.92 6.24
CA ASP A 188 20.61 -12.41 5.53
C ASP A 188 20.37 -11.62 4.24
N VAL A 189 20.63 -10.31 4.26
CA VAL A 189 20.66 -9.48 3.03
C VAL A 189 21.65 -10.07 2.03
N LEU A 190 22.90 -10.36 2.43
CA LEU A 190 23.88 -10.95 1.52
C LEU A 190 23.50 -12.38 1.09
N GLY A 191 22.86 -13.15 1.97
CA GLY A 191 22.36 -14.49 1.66
C GLY A 191 21.33 -14.51 0.52
N THR A 192 20.57 -13.43 0.34
CA THR A 192 19.62 -13.28 -0.78
C THR A 192 20.24 -12.66 -2.04
N HIS A 193 21.52 -12.26 -2.00
CA HIS A 193 22.27 -11.68 -3.12
C HIS A 193 23.48 -12.56 -3.47
N PRO A 194 23.30 -13.74 -4.08
CA PRO A 194 24.40 -14.67 -4.34
C PRO A 194 25.41 -14.19 -5.40
N SER A 195 25.10 -13.11 -6.11
CA SER A 195 25.83 -12.66 -7.30
C SER A 195 26.06 -11.15 -7.33
N GLY A 196 26.93 -10.71 -8.24
CA GLY A 196 27.20 -9.29 -8.47
C GLY A 196 28.02 -8.62 -7.36
N ALA A 197 28.14 -7.29 -7.42
CA ALA A 197 28.98 -6.53 -6.51
C ALA A 197 28.59 -6.72 -5.03
N VAL A 198 27.29 -6.83 -4.74
CA VAL A 198 26.79 -7.06 -3.38
C VAL A 198 27.15 -8.47 -2.88
N GLY A 199 26.92 -9.52 -3.67
CA GLY A 199 27.21 -10.90 -3.27
C GLY A 199 28.69 -11.23 -3.11
N HIS A 200 29.58 -10.45 -3.72
CA HIS A 200 31.03 -10.58 -3.55
C HIS A 200 31.58 -9.78 -2.38
N ARG A 201 30.73 -9.04 -1.65
CA ARG A 201 31.13 -8.27 -0.48
C ARG A 201 31.60 -9.21 0.64
N ARG A 202 32.79 -8.95 1.18
CA ARG A 202 33.42 -9.75 2.24
C ARG A 202 33.35 -9.10 3.63
N THR A 203 32.87 -7.87 3.71
CA THR A 203 32.75 -7.09 4.95
C THR A 203 31.32 -6.59 5.12
N LEU A 204 30.81 -6.72 6.34
CA LEU A 204 29.48 -6.23 6.67
C LEU A 204 29.56 -4.75 7.07
N PRO A 205 28.55 -3.94 6.71
CA PRO A 205 28.38 -2.61 7.29
C PRO A 205 28.03 -2.71 8.79
N GLU A 206 28.07 -1.57 9.49
CA GLU A 206 27.50 -1.48 10.83
C GLU A 206 26.01 -1.85 10.82
N PRO A 207 25.51 -2.59 11.82
CA PRO A 207 24.09 -2.90 11.94
C PRO A 207 23.24 -1.63 12.01
N LEU A 208 22.04 -1.68 11.43
CA LEU A 208 21.10 -0.58 11.58
C LEU A 208 20.60 -0.49 13.04
N PRO A 209 20.28 0.73 13.53
CA PRO A 209 19.69 0.90 14.86
C PRO A 209 18.40 0.09 14.99
N ARG A 210 18.21 -0.60 16.13
CA ARG A 210 16.96 -1.31 16.43
C ARG A 210 15.87 -0.32 16.79
N LEU A 211 14.69 -0.51 16.20
CA LEU A 211 13.47 0.20 16.57
C LEU A 211 12.59 -0.69 17.45
N PRO A 212 11.75 -0.10 18.32
CA PRO A 212 10.78 -0.87 19.10
C PRO A 212 9.74 -1.52 18.18
N GLU A 213 9.18 -2.65 18.62
CA GLU A 213 8.01 -3.23 17.96
C GLU A 213 6.84 -2.24 18.05
N PRO A 214 6.12 -1.95 16.96
CA PRO A 214 4.95 -1.09 16.99
C PRO A 214 3.93 -1.64 17.99
N GLY A 215 3.53 -0.84 18.98
CA GLY A 215 2.58 -1.28 20.00
C GLY A 215 1.28 -1.77 19.37
N GLY A 216 0.88 -3.00 19.69
CA GLY A 216 -0.35 -3.61 19.19
C GLY A 216 -1.59 -2.85 19.65
N SER A 217 -2.06 -1.88 18.87
CA SER A 217 -3.31 -1.16 19.14
C SER A 217 -4.15 -0.83 17.91
N ALA A 218 -3.71 -1.13 16.68
CA ALA A 218 -4.55 -0.91 15.49
C ALA A 218 -5.61 -2.01 15.28
N ALA A 219 -5.41 -3.21 15.85
CA ALA A 219 -6.40 -4.30 15.78
C ALA A 219 -7.64 -4.08 16.67
N GLY A 220 -7.61 -3.11 17.59
CA GLY A 220 -8.67 -2.89 18.59
C GLY A 220 -9.77 -1.90 18.18
N THR A 221 -9.54 -1.03 17.19
CA THR A 221 -10.50 0.05 16.84
C THR A 221 -11.41 -0.29 15.67
N ALA A 222 -10.96 -1.14 14.72
CA ALA A 222 -11.80 -1.59 13.61
C ALA A 222 -12.91 -2.57 14.05
N ALA A 223 -12.64 -3.42 15.06
CA ALA A 223 -13.63 -4.37 15.57
C ALA A 223 -14.75 -3.70 16.40
N ALA A 224 -14.47 -2.55 17.03
CA ALA A 224 -15.46 -1.83 17.83
C ALA A 224 -16.50 -1.10 16.97
N ALA A 225 -16.10 -0.53 15.83
CA ALA A 225 -17.01 0.20 14.95
C ALA A 225 -18.04 -0.72 14.24
N ALA A 226 -17.64 -1.96 13.92
CA ALA A 226 -18.53 -2.95 13.30
C ALA A 226 -19.53 -3.56 14.30
N ALA A 227 -19.24 -3.57 15.60
CA ALA A 227 -20.13 -4.12 16.62
C ALA A 227 -21.25 -3.14 17.03
N THR A 228 -21.01 -1.83 16.96
CA THR A 228 -21.99 -0.80 17.36
C THR A 228 -23.12 -0.55 16.34
N SER A 229 -22.98 -0.99 15.08
CA SER A 229 -24.04 -0.87 14.07
C SER A 229 -25.00 -2.05 14.03
N ALA A 230 -24.66 -3.18 14.67
CA ALA A 230 -25.45 -4.41 14.65
C ALA A 230 -26.49 -4.53 15.77
N SER A 231 -26.48 -3.65 16.79
CA SER A 231 -27.40 -3.74 17.94
C SER A 231 -28.59 -2.77 17.90
N ALA A 232 -28.79 -2.01 16.82
CA ALA A 232 -29.77 -0.92 16.76
C ALA A 232 -31.07 -1.21 15.99
N SER A 233 -31.37 -2.46 15.62
CA SER A 233 -32.61 -2.79 14.90
C SER A 233 -33.27 -4.08 15.38
N ALA A 234 -33.74 -4.11 16.62
CA ALA A 234 -34.73 -5.10 17.05
C ALA A 234 -35.62 -4.58 18.19
N SER A 235 -36.63 -3.76 17.87
CA SER A 235 -37.87 -3.70 18.65
C SER A 235 -38.93 -2.82 17.97
N THR A 236 -39.98 -3.44 17.40
CA THR A 236 -41.38 -3.00 17.60
C THR A 236 -42.33 -4.14 17.24
N SER A 237 -43.18 -4.46 18.20
CA SER A 237 -44.25 -5.46 18.25
C SER A 237 -45.53 -5.06 17.50
N GLY A 238 -46.36 -6.04 17.14
CA GLY A 238 -47.82 -5.86 16.93
C GLY A 238 -48.49 -7.13 16.40
N GLY A 239 -49.36 -7.78 17.17
CA GLY A 239 -49.88 -9.13 16.91
C GLY A 239 -51.35 -9.24 16.45
N ALA A 240 -51.65 -10.45 15.95
CA ALA A 240 -52.91 -11.25 15.97
C ALA A 240 -54.17 -10.73 15.22
N PRO A 241 -55.15 -11.59 14.80
CA PRO A 241 -55.40 -12.97 15.24
C PRO A 241 -55.65 -14.02 14.13
N GLY A 242 -55.77 -15.27 14.55
CA GLY A 242 -55.75 -16.46 13.71
C GLY A 242 -57.08 -16.90 13.05
N VAL A 243 -56.95 -17.89 12.17
CA VAL A 243 -58.02 -18.70 11.61
C VAL A 243 -57.56 -20.17 11.62
N SER A 244 -58.48 -21.04 12.03
CA SER A 244 -58.35 -22.48 12.23
C SER A 244 -58.51 -23.32 10.95
N VAL A 245 -57.81 -24.47 10.98
CA VAL A 245 -57.69 -25.68 10.11
C VAL A 245 -58.98 -26.16 9.37
N PRO A 246 -58.86 -26.97 8.28
CA PRO A 246 -58.78 -28.44 8.43
C PRO A 246 -57.77 -29.14 7.47
N PRO A 247 -57.49 -30.45 7.65
CA PRO A 247 -56.48 -31.20 6.89
C PRO A 247 -57.09 -31.91 5.66
N GLU A 248 -56.34 -32.00 4.56
CA GLU A 248 -56.59 -32.92 3.45
C GLU A 248 -55.31 -33.74 3.24
N ASP A 249 -55.31 -34.96 3.74
CA ASP A 249 -55.69 -36.22 3.08
C ASP A 249 -54.54 -36.81 2.25
N ARG A 250 -54.11 -37.98 2.69
CA ARG A 250 -53.10 -38.82 2.07
C ARG A 250 -53.84 -39.84 1.22
N SER A 251 -53.63 -39.81 -0.09
CA SER A 251 -53.93 -40.96 -0.94
C SER A 251 -52.67 -41.42 -1.66
N ASP A 252 -52.30 -42.67 -1.39
CA ASP A 252 -51.39 -43.49 -2.17
C ASP A 252 -51.78 -43.51 -3.66
N THR A 253 -50.79 -43.27 -4.53
CA THR A 253 -50.40 -44.13 -5.68
C THR A 253 -49.03 -43.70 -6.18
#